data_AF-A0A1V5HQ77-F1
#
_entry.id   AF-A0A1V5HQ77-F1
#
_cell.length_a   1.000
_cell.length_b   1.000
_cell.length_c   1.000
_cell.angle_alpha   90.00
_cell.angle_beta   90.00
_cell.angle_gamma   90.00
#
_symmetry.space_group_name_H-M   'P 1'
#
loop_
_entity.id
_entity.type
_entity.pdbx_description
1 polymer ?
#
loop_
_entity_poly.entity_id
_entity_poly.type
_entity_poly.pdbx_seq_one_letter_code
_entity_poly.pdbx_strand_id
1 'polypeptide(L)'
;MSVIKKREVQYAIMTAIELDKIAEQGKMNDKELEGALMRDEALFGVDEVLAYGICNLYGSIALTNFGYIDKKKYGIIAKLNDAGKSSGHCNTFIDDIVGAIAASAASRFAHRWVR
;
A
#
# COMPACT_ATOMS: atom_id res chain seq x y z
N MET A 1 -14.93 -10.68 10.05
CA MET A 1 -13.47 -10.71 10.26
C MET A 1 -12.89 -9.31 10.03
N SER A 2 -11.89 -8.86 10.80
CA SER A 2 -11.14 -7.62 10.49
C SER A 2 -10.26 -7.84 9.24
N VAL A 3 -9.95 -6.78 8.48
CA VAL A 3 -9.15 -6.86 7.23
C VAL A 3 -7.81 -7.53 7.47
N ILE A 4 -7.09 -7.08 8.51
CA ILE A 4 -5.73 -7.50 8.88
C ILE A 4 -5.70 -8.94 9.45
N LYS A 5 -6.86 -9.55 9.73
CA LYS A 5 -6.93 -10.94 10.21
C LYS A 5 -6.90 -11.97 9.06
N LYS A 6 -6.90 -11.54 7.79
CA LYS A 6 -6.75 -12.45 6.64
C LYS A 6 -5.26 -12.71 6.37
N ARG A 7 -4.89 -13.97 6.16
CA ARG A 7 -3.50 -14.38 5.88
C ARG A 7 -2.92 -13.67 4.64
N GLU A 8 -3.69 -13.58 3.56
CA GLU A 8 -3.26 -12.89 2.33
C GLU A 8 -2.90 -11.42 2.58
N VAL A 9 -3.69 -10.74 3.42
CA VAL A 9 -3.40 -9.34 3.83
C VAL A 9 -2.13 -9.28 4.67
N GLN A 10 -1.92 -10.24 5.57
CA GLN A 10 -0.71 -10.29 6.42
C GLN A 10 0.54 -10.51 5.57
N TYR A 11 0.50 -11.42 4.61
CA TYR A 11 1.63 -11.63 3.69
C TYR A 11 1.90 -10.39 2.84
N ALA A 12 0.87 -9.72 2.33
CA ALA A 12 1.04 -8.47 1.59
C ALA A 12 1.72 -7.39 2.45
N ILE A 13 1.28 -7.20 3.70
CA ILE A 13 1.89 -6.24 4.64
C ILE A 13 3.36 -6.59 4.91
N MET A 14 3.66 -7.87 5.18
CA MET A 14 5.03 -8.31 5.47
C MET A 14 5.96 -8.08 4.26
N THR A 15 5.51 -8.44 3.06
CA THR A 15 6.28 -8.24 1.82
C THR A 15 6.54 -6.76 1.55
N ALA A 16 5.50 -5.93 1.65
CA ALA A 16 5.60 -4.48 1.46
C ALA A 16 6.63 -3.84 2.39
N ILE A 17 6.50 -4.10 3.70
CA ILE A 17 7.39 -3.52 4.71
C ILE A 17 8.83 -4.01 4.54
N GLU A 18 9.03 -5.27 4.15
CA GLU A 18 10.37 -5.80 3.91
C GLU A 18 11.06 -5.11 2.72
N LEU A 19 10.32 -4.89 1.63
CA LEU A 19 10.83 -4.20 0.44
C LEU A 19 11.17 -2.74 0.71
N ASP A 20 10.29 -2.01 1.42
CA ASP A 20 10.58 -0.64 1.85
C ASP A 20 11.84 -0.59 2.73
N LYS A 21 11.94 -1.47 3.73
CA LYS A 21 13.09 -1.48 4.64
C LYS A 21 14.42 -1.83 3.99
N ILE A 22 14.44 -2.82 3.10
CA ILE A 22 15.70 -3.23 2.44
C ILE A 22 16.17 -2.17 1.45
N ALA A 23 15.24 -1.47 0.79
CA ALA A 23 15.54 -0.30 -0.05
C ALA A 23 16.08 0.86 0.80
N GLU A 24 15.42 1.19 1.91
CA GLU A 24 15.85 2.24 2.85
C GLU A 24 17.27 1.98 3.40
N GLN A 25 17.62 0.72 3.61
CA GLN A 25 18.95 0.31 4.10
C GLN A 25 20.04 0.29 3.02
N GLY A 26 19.70 0.49 1.75
CA GLY A 26 20.67 0.40 0.64
C GLY A 26 21.22 -1.01 0.40
N LYS A 27 20.44 -2.04 0.76
CA LYS A 27 20.86 -3.45 0.76
C LYS A 27 20.27 -4.28 -0.38
N MET A 28 19.58 -3.66 -1.33
CA MET A 28 19.13 -4.39 -2.52
C MET A 28 20.31 -4.65 -3.45
N ASN A 29 20.31 -5.84 -4.06
CA ASN A 29 21.33 -6.25 -5.02
C ASN A 29 21.21 -5.43 -6.33
N ASP A 30 19.98 -5.17 -6.75
CA ASP A 30 19.67 -4.36 -7.92
C ASP A 30 19.54 -2.89 -7.51
N LYS A 31 20.46 -2.05 -7.97
CA LYS A 31 20.52 -0.62 -7.64
C LYS A 31 19.55 0.23 -8.44
N GLU A 32 19.09 -0.25 -9.59
CA GLU A 32 18.06 0.43 -10.36
C GLU A 32 16.72 0.27 -9.65
N LEU A 33 16.39 -0.95 -9.23
CA LEU A 33 15.20 -1.23 -8.42
C LEU A 33 15.24 -0.49 -7.08
N GLU A 34 16.38 -0.53 -6.36
CA GLU A 34 16.55 0.21 -5.12
C GLU A 34 16.26 1.70 -5.30
N GLY A 35 16.82 2.30 -6.36
CA GLY A 35 16.61 3.70 -6.68
C GLY A 35 15.16 4.00 -7.08
N ALA A 36 14.50 3.11 -7.80
CA ALA A 36 13.10 3.27 -8.19
C ALA A 36 12.17 3.28 -6.95
N LEU A 37 12.40 2.37 -5.99
CA LEU A 37 11.69 2.36 -4.72
C LEU A 37 11.97 3.62 -3.90
N MET A 38 13.25 3.94 -3.67
CA MET A 38 13.64 5.12 -2.88
C MET A 38 13.11 6.45 -3.43
N ARG A 39 12.81 6.52 -4.73
CA ARG A 39 12.25 7.72 -5.37
C ARG A 39 10.73 7.70 -5.52
N ASP A 40 10.07 6.59 -5.18
CA ASP A 40 8.65 6.40 -5.47
C ASP A 40 8.37 6.65 -6.96
N GLU A 41 9.06 5.89 -7.81
CA GLU A 41 9.09 6.10 -9.27
C GLU A 41 7.70 5.87 -9.88
N ALA A 42 7.14 6.88 -10.54
CA ALA A 42 5.76 6.83 -11.05
C ALA A 42 5.46 5.74 -12.10
N LEU A 43 6.48 5.07 -12.66
CA LEU A 43 6.33 3.94 -13.58
C LEU A 43 6.51 2.58 -12.89
N PHE A 44 6.94 2.57 -11.63
CA PHE A 44 6.98 1.38 -10.79
C PHE A 44 5.57 1.18 -10.23
N GLY A 45 4.87 0.16 -10.73
CA GLY A 45 3.46 -0.07 -10.41
C GLY A 45 3.18 -1.33 -9.58
N VAL A 46 4.19 -1.86 -8.90
CA VAL A 46 4.14 -3.20 -8.28
C VAL A 46 3.53 -3.13 -6.87
N ASP A 47 3.76 -2.03 -6.19
CA ASP A 47 3.11 -1.56 -4.97
C ASP A 47 1.59 -1.51 -5.12
N GLU A 48 1.05 -0.89 -6.18
CA GLU A 48 -0.39 -0.85 -6.38
C GLU A 48 -0.94 -2.24 -6.72
N VAL A 49 -0.18 -3.07 -7.45
CA VAL A 49 -0.58 -4.46 -7.74
C VAL A 49 -0.74 -5.25 -6.44
N LEU A 50 0.18 -5.08 -5.49
CA LEU A 50 0.09 -5.71 -4.17
C LEU A 50 -1.10 -5.16 -3.37
N ALA A 51 -1.33 -3.85 -3.41
CA ALA A 51 -2.48 -3.18 -2.80
C ALA A 51 -3.83 -3.65 -3.40
N TYR A 52 -3.89 -3.85 -4.72
CA TYR A 52 -5.05 -4.43 -5.41
C TYR A 52 -5.30 -5.87 -4.98
N GLY A 53 -4.25 -6.65 -4.71
CA GLY A 53 -4.36 -7.98 -4.10
C GLY A 53 -5.19 -7.96 -2.81
N ILE A 54 -4.95 -6.98 -1.93
CA ILE A 54 -5.75 -6.79 -0.70
C ILE A 54 -7.19 -6.41 -1.04
N CYS A 55 -7.39 -5.45 -1.93
CA CYS A 55 -8.71 -4.94 -2.31
C CYS A 55 -9.62 -6.00 -2.94
N ASN A 56 -9.05 -6.90 -3.75
CA ASN A 56 -9.79 -7.99 -4.40
C ASN A 56 -10.47 -8.93 -3.40
N LEU A 57 -9.95 -9.05 -2.18
CA LEU A 57 -10.58 -9.85 -1.11
C LEU A 57 -11.91 -9.26 -0.61
N TYR A 58 -12.20 -8.00 -0.97
CA TYR A 58 -13.37 -7.23 -0.55
C TYR A 58 -14.15 -6.64 -1.74
N GLY A 59 -13.88 -7.11 -2.96
CA GLY A 59 -14.66 -6.79 -4.15
C GLY A 59 -14.39 -5.41 -4.77
N SER A 60 -15.10 -5.10 -5.85
CA SER A 60 -14.87 -3.92 -6.70
C SER A 60 -15.12 -2.57 -6.02
N ILE A 61 -15.92 -2.54 -4.94
CA ILE A 61 -16.09 -1.35 -4.10
C ILE A 61 -14.75 -0.95 -3.46
N ALA A 62 -13.97 -1.93 -2.99
CA ALA A 62 -12.66 -1.66 -2.42
C ALA A 62 -11.70 -1.11 -3.49
N LEU A 63 -11.72 -1.64 -4.71
CA LEU A 63 -10.89 -1.15 -5.82
C LEU A 63 -11.17 0.32 -6.13
N THR A 64 -12.46 0.68 -6.21
CA THR A 64 -12.89 2.06 -6.51
C THR A 64 -12.46 3.02 -5.39
N ASN A 65 -12.65 2.61 -4.13
CA ASN A 65 -12.25 3.41 -2.98
C ASN A 65 -10.72 3.56 -2.91
N PHE A 66 -9.97 2.50 -3.20
CA PHE A 66 -8.51 2.53 -3.20
C PHE A 66 -7.98 3.52 -4.24
N GLY A 67 -8.43 3.44 -5.50
CA GLY A 67 -8.00 4.40 -6.53
C GLY A 67 -8.34 5.86 -6.20
N TYR A 68 -9.43 6.11 -5.45
CA TYR A 68 -9.73 7.44 -4.93
C TYR A 68 -8.77 7.86 -3.81
N ILE A 69 -8.46 6.95 -2.88
CA ILE A 69 -7.56 7.18 -1.74
C ILE A 69 -6.14 7.46 -2.23
N ASP A 70 -5.61 6.61 -3.09
CA ASP A 70 -4.26 6.73 -3.64
C ASP A 70 -4.09 8.08 -4.36
N LYS A 71 -5.05 8.47 -5.19
CA LYS A 71 -4.99 9.78 -5.85
C LYS A 71 -5.07 10.98 -4.90
N LYS A 72 -5.80 10.87 -3.79
CA LYS A 72 -6.06 11.99 -2.88
C LYS A 72 -5.08 12.10 -1.71
N LYS A 73 -4.44 10.99 -1.33
CA LYS A 73 -3.52 10.83 -0.19
C LYS A 73 -3.89 11.72 1.01
N TYR A 74 -4.88 11.30 1.81
CA TYR A 74 -5.33 12.04 2.99
C TYR A 74 -4.87 11.41 4.31
N GLY A 75 -4.79 12.22 5.36
CA GLY A 75 -4.51 11.75 6.72
C GLY A 75 -3.12 11.13 6.86
N ILE A 76 -3.07 9.88 7.33
CA ILE A 76 -1.79 9.16 7.53
C ILE A 76 -1.08 8.87 6.20
N ILE A 77 -1.83 8.67 5.11
CA ILE A 77 -1.26 8.36 3.79
C ILE A 77 -0.50 9.59 3.26
N ALA A 78 -1.04 10.79 3.46
CA ALA A 78 -0.34 12.04 3.16
C ALA A 78 1.01 12.11 3.89
N LYS A 79 1.00 11.80 5.19
CA LYS A 79 2.21 11.83 6.04
C LYS A 79 3.25 10.80 5.60
N LEU A 80 2.82 9.59 5.24
CA LEU A 80 3.70 8.53 4.76
C LEU A 80 4.34 8.91 3.42
N ASN A 81 3.55 9.41 2.49
CA ASN A 81 4.01 9.91 1.19
C ASN A 81 4.99 11.09 1.33
N ASP A 82 4.68 12.07 2.20
CA ASP A 82 5.56 13.20 2.45
C ASP A 82 6.86 12.78 3.16
N ALA A 83 6.78 11.80 4.07
CA ALA A 83 7.94 11.21 4.69
C ALA A 83 8.80 10.42 3.69
N GLY A 84 8.21 9.71 2.73
CA GLY A 84 8.96 9.01 1.66
C GLY A 84 9.73 9.96 0.74
N LYS A 85 9.26 11.21 0.61
CA LYS A 85 9.96 12.27 -0.13
C LYS A 85 11.07 12.93 0.69
N SER A 86 11.12 12.68 2.00
CA SER A 86 12.18 13.16 2.87
C SER A 86 13.41 12.24 2.78
N SER A 87 14.60 12.81 2.95
CA SER A 87 15.84 12.05 2.76
C SER A 87 15.94 10.89 3.74
N GLY A 88 15.98 9.66 3.21
CA GLY A 88 16.30 8.46 3.98
C GLY A 88 15.12 7.63 4.46
N HIS A 89 13.90 7.89 3.97
CA HIS A 89 12.74 7.03 4.21
C HIS A 89 12.19 6.44 2.92
N CYS A 90 11.90 5.13 2.93
CA CYS A 90 11.22 4.45 1.82
C CYS A 90 9.82 4.06 2.27
N ASN A 91 8.80 4.63 1.63
CA ASN A 91 7.39 4.36 1.95
C ASN A 91 6.56 3.99 0.72
N THR A 92 7.21 3.52 -0.36
CA THR A 92 6.61 3.19 -1.65
C THR A 92 5.51 2.16 -1.53
N PHE A 93 5.73 1.09 -0.75
CA PHE A 93 4.69 0.07 -0.59
C PHE A 93 3.73 0.40 0.56
N ILE A 94 4.23 0.97 1.66
CA ILE A 94 3.43 1.08 2.89
C ILE A 94 2.26 2.06 2.78
N ASP A 95 2.40 3.17 2.03
CA ASP A 95 1.32 4.15 1.90
C ASP A 95 0.11 3.56 1.14
N ASP A 96 0.39 2.79 0.11
CA ASP A 96 -0.55 2.02 -0.69
C ASP A 96 -1.24 0.90 0.09
N ILE A 97 -0.47 0.13 0.85
CA ILE A 97 -1.02 -0.94 1.71
C ILE A 97 -1.97 -0.35 2.75
N VAL A 98 -1.62 0.80 3.34
CA VAL A 98 -2.51 1.50 4.28
C VAL A 98 -3.79 1.96 3.58
N GLY A 99 -3.68 2.50 2.37
CA GLY A 99 -4.82 2.85 1.53
C GLY A 99 -5.74 1.67 1.22
N ALA A 100 -5.17 0.54 0.81
CA ALA A 100 -5.91 -0.67 0.47
C ALA A 100 -6.62 -1.28 1.68
N ILE A 101 -6.00 -1.26 2.86
CA ILE A 101 -6.64 -1.70 4.11
C ILE A 101 -7.84 -0.82 4.45
N ALA A 102 -7.70 0.51 4.32
CA ALA A 102 -8.78 1.46 4.56
C ALA A 102 -9.94 1.26 3.56
N ALA A 103 -9.64 1.14 2.26
CA ALA A 103 -10.61 0.87 1.21
C ALA A 103 -11.36 -0.45 1.44
N SER A 104 -10.62 -1.51 1.78
CA SER A 104 -11.15 -2.84 2.09
C SER A 104 -12.03 -2.84 3.35
N ALA A 105 -11.65 -2.06 4.36
CA ALA A 105 -12.45 -1.91 5.57
C ALA A 105 -13.76 -1.19 5.28
N ALA A 106 -13.72 -0.13 4.46
CA ALA A 106 -14.91 0.60 4.00
C ALA A 106 -15.84 -0.30 3.17
N SER A 107 -15.30 -1.08 2.23
CA SER A 107 -16.09 -2.04 1.46
C SER A 107 -16.75 -3.09 2.37
N ARG A 108 -15.99 -3.66 3.31
CA ARG A 108 -16.53 -4.60 4.30
C ARG A 108 -17.66 -3.99 5.13
N PHE A 109 -17.54 -2.71 5.49
CA PHE A 109 -18.58 -1.99 6.22
C PHE A 109 -19.84 -1.83 5.37
N ALA A 110 -19.71 -1.37 4.12
CA ALA A 110 -20.83 -1.22 3.19
C ALA A 110 -21.59 -2.54 2.99
N HIS A 111 -20.88 -3.65 2.76
CA HIS A 111 -21.50 -4.97 2.63
C HIS A 111 -22.25 -5.46 3.87
N ARG A 112 -21.89 -4.99 5.07
CA ARG A 112 -22.58 -5.35 6.31
C ARG A 112 -23.81 -4.51 6.58
N TRP A 113 -23.85 -3.28 6.08
CA TRP A 113 -24.91 -2.32 6.34
C TRP A 113 -26.10 -2.45 5.39
N VAL A 114 -25.89 -3.09 4.23
CA VAL A 114 -26.95 -3.42 3.26
C VAL A 114 -27.68 -4.73 3.60
N ARG A 115 -27.39 -5.33 4.75
CA ARG A 115 -28.12 -6.48 5.30
C ARG A 115 -28.87 -6.06 6.55
#